data_AF-A0A954CJ41-F1
#
_entry.id   AF-A0A954CJ41-F1
#
_cell.length_a   1.000
_cell.length_b   1.000
_cell.length_c   1.000
_cell.angle_alpha   90.00
_cell.angle_beta   90.00
_cell.angle_gamma   90.00
#
_symmetry.space_group_name_H-M   'P 1'
#
loop_
_entity.id
_entity.type
_entity.pdbx_description
1 polymer ?
#
loop_
_entity_poly.entity_id
_entity_poly.type
_entity_poly.pdbx_seq_one_letter_code
_entity_poly.pdbx_strand_id
1 'polypeptide(L)'
;EETQYFAKRSVGAWWHVSYVINPLLNFALPFFLLLPRKAKRSEAMLVRVAVVILVGRWVDLWVGVLPSVHGELVFGVYEVGIFAGFVGGFGWLVLRELGKASLIPIEDPFLEESLNQHT
;
A
#
# COMPACT_ATOMS: atom_id res chain seq x y z
N GLU A 1 -9.68 28.05 -3.01
CA GLU A 1 -8.86 27.03 -3.70
C GLU A 1 -9.14 25.61 -3.22
N GLU A 2 -9.25 25.33 -1.91
CA GLU A 2 -9.52 23.96 -1.43
C GLU A 2 -10.98 23.47 -1.58
N THR A 3 -11.96 24.38 -1.58
CA THR A 3 -13.38 24.00 -1.63
C THR A 3 -13.74 23.22 -2.90
N GLN A 4 -13.11 23.56 -4.04
CA GLN A 4 -13.34 22.85 -5.31
C GLN A 4 -12.74 21.44 -5.31
N TYR A 5 -11.63 21.24 -4.58
CA TYR A 5 -11.01 19.93 -4.44
C TYR A 5 -11.93 18.96 -3.71
N PHE A 6 -12.50 19.39 -2.59
CA PHE A 6 -13.44 18.58 -1.81
C PHE A 6 -14.80 18.46 -2.52
N ALA A 7 -15.29 19.51 -3.17
CA ALA A 7 -16.57 19.46 -3.88
C ALA A 7 -16.64 18.34 -4.93
N LYS A 8 -15.55 18.09 -5.68
CA LYS A 8 -15.49 17.01 -6.67
C LYS A 8 -15.45 15.61 -6.05
N ARG A 9 -15.05 15.49 -4.78
CA ARG A 9 -14.86 14.21 -4.06
C ARG A 9 -15.97 13.90 -3.07
N SER A 10 -16.79 14.89 -2.75
CA SER A 10 -17.94 14.77 -1.83
C SER A 10 -19.26 14.48 -2.52
N VAL A 11 -19.25 14.22 -3.84
CA VAL A 11 -20.46 14.04 -4.65
C VAL A 11 -20.45 12.67 -5.32
N GLY A 12 -21.61 12.03 -5.38
CA GLY A 12 -21.81 10.76 -6.08
C GLY A 12 -20.97 9.61 -5.51
N ALA A 13 -20.53 8.70 -6.40
CA ALA A 13 -19.76 7.52 -6.01
C ALA A 13 -18.41 7.84 -5.33
N TRP A 14 -17.81 9.01 -5.64
CA TRP A 14 -16.56 9.45 -5.04
C TRP A 14 -16.65 9.68 -3.53
N TRP A 15 -17.84 9.96 -2.99
CA TRP A 15 -18.04 10.12 -1.56
C TRP A 15 -17.70 8.83 -0.81
N HIS A 16 -18.22 7.68 -1.28
CA HIS A 16 -17.95 6.39 -0.66
C HIS A 16 -16.47 6.03 -0.71
N VAL A 17 -15.82 6.26 -1.86
CA VAL A 17 -14.41 5.92 -2.05
C VAL A 17 -13.51 6.81 -1.19
N SER A 18 -13.78 8.12 -1.16
CA SER A 18 -12.93 9.10 -0.48
C SER A 18 -13.10 9.08 1.04
N TYR A 19 -14.32 8.95 1.54
CA TYR A 19 -14.64 9.14 2.96
C TYR A 19 -14.86 7.83 3.73
N VAL A 20 -15.08 6.71 3.04
CA VAL A 20 -15.27 5.41 3.69
C VAL A 20 -14.13 4.47 3.33
N ILE A 21 -13.96 4.16 2.04
CA ILE A 21 -13.02 3.11 1.61
C ILE A 21 -11.58 3.52 1.88
N ASN A 22 -11.18 4.74 1.50
CA ASN A 22 -9.80 5.19 1.67
C ASN A 22 -9.37 5.21 3.16
N PRO A 23 -10.07 5.89 4.09
CA PRO A 23 -9.70 5.84 5.51
C PRO A 23 -9.74 4.43 6.09
N LEU A 24 -10.65 3.58 5.63
CA LEU A 24 -10.75 2.22 6.11
C LEU A 24 -9.54 1.37 5.69
N LEU A 25 -9.10 1.46 4.44
CA LEU A 25 -7.93 0.73 3.93
C LEU A 25 -6.60 1.28 4.43
N ASN A 26 -6.44 2.61 4.47
CA ASN A 26 -5.16 3.24 4.82
C ASN A 26 -4.94 3.42 6.32
N PHE A 27 -6.01 3.43 7.12
CA PHE A 27 -5.92 3.70 8.55
C PHE A 27 -6.63 2.66 9.40
N ALA A 28 -7.96 2.54 9.31
CA ALA A 28 -8.71 1.77 10.29
C ALA A 28 -8.33 0.27 10.29
N LEU A 29 -8.30 -0.37 9.11
CA LEU A 29 -7.93 -1.79 9.01
C LEU A 29 -6.50 -2.06 9.49
N PRO A 30 -5.46 -1.38 8.97
CA PRO A 30 -4.09 -1.58 9.47
C PRO A 30 -3.98 -1.32 10.98
N PHE A 31 -4.61 -0.27 11.48
CA PHE A 31 -4.54 0.11 12.89
C PHE A 31 -5.14 -0.96 13.80
N PHE A 32 -6.38 -1.38 13.54
CA PHE A 32 -7.06 -2.35 14.41
C PHE A 32 -6.51 -3.76 14.25
N LEU A 33 -6.15 -4.18 13.03
CA LEU A 33 -5.58 -5.51 12.80
C LEU A 33 -4.19 -5.66 13.44
N LEU A 34 -3.39 -4.60 13.46
CA LEU A 34 -2.07 -4.61 14.07
C LEU A 34 -2.07 -4.21 15.54
N LEU A 35 -3.19 -3.81 16.14
CA LEU A 35 -3.22 -3.42 17.56
C LEU A 35 -2.69 -4.52 18.51
N PRO A 36 -3.07 -5.81 18.35
CA PRO A 36 -2.62 -6.87 19.25
C PRO A 36 -1.14 -7.23 19.00
N ARG A 37 -0.36 -7.43 20.08
CA ARG A 37 1.05 -7.87 19.98
C ARG A 37 1.22 -9.17 19.19
N LYS A 38 0.28 -10.11 19.32
CA LYS A 38 0.32 -11.39 18.58
C LYS A 38 0.21 -11.18 17.06
N ALA A 39 -0.64 -10.24 16.62
CA ALA A 39 -0.82 -9.93 15.21
C ALA A 39 0.44 -9.33 14.59
N LYS A 40 1.15 -8.45 15.33
CA LYS A 40 2.41 -7.84 14.88
C LYS A 40 3.58 -8.82 14.71
N ARG A 41 3.47 -10.03 15.23
CA ARG A 41 4.54 -11.05 15.21
C ARG A 41 4.21 -12.24 14.31
N SER A 42 3.01 -12.25 13.74
CA SER A 42 2.62 -13.25 12.76
C SER A 42 2.99 -12.73 11.37
N GLU A 43 3.96 -13.39 10.74
CA GLU A 43 4.37 -13.07 9.36
C GLU A 43 3.17 -13.06 8.41
N ALA A 44 2.29 -14.07 8.52
CA ALA A 44 1.08 -14.16 7.71
C ALA A 44 0.14 -12.96 7.91
N MET A 45 0.00 -12.45 9.13
CA MET A 45 -0.81 -11.27 9.40
C MET A 45 -0.14 -10.00 8.85
N LEU A 46 1.17 -9.85 9.04
CA LEU A 46 1.93 -8.72 8.51
C LEU A 46 1.83 -8.65 6.98
N VAL A 47 1.99 -9.78 6.28
CA VAL A 47 1.84 -9.83 4.82
C VAL A 47 0.44 -9.44 4.38
N ARG A 48 -0.62 -9.95 5.04
CA ARG A 48 -2.00 -9.58 4.72
C ARG A 48 -2.25 -8.08 4.92
N VAL A 49 -1.80 -7.51 6.03
CA VAL A 49 -1.94 -6.07 6.28
C VAL A 49 -1.12 -5.24 5.31
N ALA A 50 0.10 -5.67 4.95
CA ALA A 50 0.91 -5.00 3.95
C ALA A 50 0.21 -4.94 2.59
N VAL A 51 -0.42 -6.03 2.14
CA VAL A 51 -1.23 -6.04 0.91
C VAL A 51 -2.40 -5.06 1.00
N VAL A 52 -3.11 -5.02 2.13
CA VAL A 52 -4.20 -4.06 2.36
C VAL A 52 -3.70 -2.61 2.28
N ILE A 53 -2.55 -2.31 2.90
CA ILE A 53 -1.95 -0.97 2.84
C ILE A 53 -1.54 -0.60 1.41
N LEU A 54 -0.95 -1.53 0.65
CA LEU A 54 -0.58 -1.27 -0.74
C LEU A 54 -1.79 -0.95 -1.62
N VAL A 55 -2.88 -1.71 -1.46
CA VAL A 55 -4.15 -1.43 -2.15
C VAL A 55 -4.75 -0.11 -1.69
N GLY A 56 -4.75 0.17 -0.38
CA GLY A 56 -5.18 1.45 0.19
C GLY A 56 -4.40 2.63 -0.40
N ARG A 57 -3.09 2.48 -0.53
CA ARG A 57 -2.22 3.52 -1.10
C ARG A 57 -2.50 3.76 -2.57
N TRP A 58 -2.82 2.71 -3.32
CA TRP A 58 -3.28 2.85 -4.70
C TRP A 58 -4.60 3.61 -4.78
N VAL A 59 -5.60 3.25 -3.96
CA VAL A 59 -6.89 3.96 -3.86
C VAL A 59 -6.70 5.42 -3.46
N ASP A 60 -5.73 5.71 -2.60
CA ASP A 60 -5.40 7.08 -2.18
C ASP A 60 -4.91 7.96 -3.35
N LEU A 61 -4.00 7.43 -4.16
CA LEU A 61 -3.56 8.09 -5.39
C LEU A 61 -4.73 8.25 -6.39
N TRP A 62 -5.59 7.24 -6.48
CA TRP A 62 -6.77 7.24 -7.34
C TRP A 62 -7.72 8.39 -6.99
N VAL A 63 -8.05 8.54 -5.70
CA VAL A 63 -8.87 9.66 -5.18
C VAL A 63 -8.15 11.01 -5.35
N GLY A 64 -6.83 11.05 -5.19
CA GLY A 64 -6.04 12.26 -5.37
C GLY A 64 -6.09 12.81 -6.81
N VAL A 65 -6.05 11.93 -7.81
CA VAL A 65 -5.85 12.34 -9.21
C VAL A 65 -7.14 12.34 -10.04
N LEU A 66 -7.92 11.25 -10.05
CA LEU A 66 -8.99 11.07 -11.06
C LEU A 66 -10.19 12.00 -10.99
N PRO A 67 -10.71 12.39 -9.81
CA PRO A 67 -11.80 13.35 -9.74
C PRO A 67 -11.45 14.69 -10.40
N SER A 68 -10.15 15.01 -10.44
CA SER A 68 -9.64 16.21 -11.10
C SER A 68 -9.56 16.08 -12.63
N VAL A 69 -9.41 14.86 -13.16
CA VAL A 69 -9.18 14.58 -14.60
C VAL A 69 -10.44 14.13 -15.33
N HIS A 70 -11.25 13.25 -14.74
CA HIS A 70 -12.42 12.63 -15.40
C HIS A 70 -13.76 12.96 -14.73
N GLY A 71 -13.77 13.48 -13.50
CA GLY A 71 -14.99 13.87 -12.78
C GLY A 71 -15.87 12.70 -12.32
N GLU A 72 -16.01 11.66 -13.14
CA GLU A 72 -16.74 10.42 -12.86
C GLU A 72 -15.81 9.31 -12.38
N LEU A 73 -16.39 8.36 -11.64
CA LEU A 73 -15.68 7.18 -11.16
C LEU A 73 -15.55 6.16 -12.29
N VAL A 74 -14.45 6.20 -13.02
CA VAL A 74 -14.14 5.25 -14.10
C VAL A 74 -13.09 4.26 -13.59
N PHE A 75 -13.46 2.97 -13.58
CA PHE A 75 -12.54 1.87 -13.32
C PHE A 75 -12.57 0.93 -14.52
N GLY A 76 -11.48 0.89 -15.27
CA GLY A 76 -11.37 0.15 -16.51
C GLY A 76 -10.15 -0.76 -16.55
N VAL A 77 -9.96 -1.36 -17.73
CA VAL A 77 -8.85 -2.29 -17.97
C VAL A 77 -7.49 -1.58 -17.94
N TYR A 78 -7.46 -0.28 -18.26
CA TYR A 78 -6.24 0.51 -18.31
C TYR A 78 -5.69 0.79 -16.91
N GLU A 79 -6.55 1.08 -15.94
CA GLU A 79 -6.17 1.30 -14.54
C GLU A 79 -5.54 0.04 -13.95
N VAL A 80 -6.14 -1.13 -14.22
CA VAL A 80 -5.62 -2.42 -13.78
C VAL A 80 -4.33 -2.78 -14.52
N GLY A 81 -4.27 -2.56 -15.83
CA GLY A 81 -3.11 -2.87 -16.66
C GLY A 81 -1.88 -2.04 -16.29
N ILE A 82 -2.06 -0.73 -16.08
CA ILE A 82 -0.98 0.17 -15.64
C ILE A 82 -0.51 -0.23 -14.24
N PHE A 83 -1.43 -0.51 -13.31
CA PHE A 83 -1.06 -0.95 -11.97
C PHE A 83 -0.27 -2.27 -11.99
N ALA A 84 -0.78 -3.29 -12.68
CA ALA A 84 -0.12 -4.57 -12.82
C ALA A 84 1.24 -4.45 -13.52
N GLY A 85 1.34 -3.60 -14.54
CA GLY A 85 2.59 -3.30 -15.23
C GLY A 85 3.63 -2.67 -14.31
N PHE A 86 3.23 -1.70 -13.48
CA PHE A 86 4.13 -1.09 -12.49
C PHE A 86 4.57 -2.07 -11.41
N VAL A 87 3.63 -2.82 -10.83
CA VAL A 87 3.95 -3.82 -9.78
C VAL A 87 4.86 -4.92 -10.35
N GLY A 88 4.56 -5.42 -11.55
CA GLY A 88 5.38 -6.43 -12.22
C GLY A 88 6.76 -5.91 -12.59
N GLY A 89 6.85 -4.72 -13.18
CA GLY A 89 8.12 -4.11 -13.55
C GLY A 89 9.00 -3.77 -12.34
N PHE A 90 8.41 -3.17 -11.31
CA PHE A 90 9.12 -2.88 -10.06
C PHE A 90 9.55 -4.16 -9.34
N GLY A 91 8.66 -5.14 -9.22
CA GLY A 91 8.96 -6.43 -8.61
C GLY A 91 10.09 -7.16 -9.36
N TRP A 92 10.04 -7.18 -10.69
CA TRP A 92 11.11 -7.77 -11.49
C TRP A 92 12.46 -7.07 -11.28
N LEU A 93 12.49 -5.73 -11.29
CA LEU A 93 13.71 -4.97 -11.02
C LEU A 93 14.26 -5.27 -9.62
N VAL A 94 13.43 -5.22 -8.58
CA VAL A 94 13.85 -5.49 -7.20
C VAL A 94 14.41 -6.90 -7.07
N LEU A 95 13.71 -7.91 -7.58
CA LEU A 95 14.17 -9.30 -7.53
C LEU A 95 15.47 -9.49 -8.31
N ARG A 96 15.63 -8.83 -9.46
CA ARG A 96 16.85 -8.88 -10.26
C ARG A 96 18.03 -8.26 -9.53
N GLU A 97 17.85 -7.13 -8.86
CA GLU A 97 18.92 -6.48 -8.09
C GLU A 97 19.25 -7.26 -6.81
N LEU A 98 18.25 -7.80 -6.11
CA LEU A 98 18.46 -8.67 -4.95
C LEU A 98 19.21 -9.96 -5.31
N GLY A 99 19.02 -10.50 -6.52
CA GLY A 99 19.74 -11.68 -7.00
C GLY A 99 21.22 -11.45 -7.31
N LYS A 100 21.71 -10.21 -7.33
CA LYS A 100 23.12 -9.89 -7.62
C LYS A 100 24.02 -9.90 -6.40
N ALA A 101 23.46 -9.84 -5.19
CA ALA A 101 24.21 -9.69 -3.95
C ALA A 101 23.78 -10.74 -2.91
N SER A 102 24.64 -10.98 -1.91
CA SER A 102 24.26 -11.81 -0.76
C SER A 102 23.15 -11.12 0.03
N LEU A 103 22.05 -11.84 0.31
CA LEU A 103 20.93 -11.34 1.11
C LEU A 103 21.29 -11.17 2.60
N ILE A 104 22.34 -11.86 3.06
CA ILE A 104 22.84 -11.75 4.43
C ILE A 104 24.21 -11.07 4.37
N PRO A 105 24.43 -9.97 5.11
CA PRO A 105 25.72 -9.29 5.17
C PRO A 105 26.67 -10.03 6.11
N ILE A 106 27.55 -10.88 5.57
CA ILE A 106 28.45 -11.75 6.36
C ILE A 106 29.48 -10.96 7.18
N GLU A 107 29.86 -9.77 6.73
CA GLU A 107 30.89 -8.93 7.37
C GLU A 107 30.33 -7.90 8.36
N ASP A 108 29.03 -7.95 8.66
CA ASP A 108 28.41 -7.00 9.58
C ASP A 108 28.77 -7.29 11.05
N PRO A 109 29.34 -6.33 11.81
CA PRO A 109 29.73 -6.53 13.20
C PRO A 109 28.59 -6.89 14.15
N PHE A 110 27.34 -6.58 13.81
CA PHE A 110 26.15 -6.81 14.64
C PHE A 110 25.30 -8.01 14.15
N LEU A 111 25.83 -8.81 13.21
CA LEU A 111 25.11 -9.97 12.68
C LEU A 111 24.81 -11.01 13.76
N GLU A 112 25.79 -11.34 14.61
CA GLU A 112 25.62 -12.32 15.68
C GLU A 112 24.60 -11.84 16.74
N GLU A 113 24.58 -10.55 17.07
CA GLU A 113 23.59 -9.97 17.98
C GLU A 113 22.18 -10.05 17.40
N SER A 114 22.02 -9.73 16.11
CA SER A 114 20.74 -9.78 15.41
C SER A 114 20.16 -11.19 15.28
N LEU A 115 21.01 -12.21 15.09
CA LEU A 115 20.60 -13.62 15.02
C LEU A 115 20.14 -14.16 16.38
N ASN A 116 20.76 -13.70 17.47
CA ASN A 116 20.44 -14.11 18.83
C ASN A 116 19.32 -13.26 19.47
N GLN A 117 18.81 -12.26 18.75
CA GLN A 117 17.78 -11.35 19.22
C GLN A 117 16.41 -12.05 19.30
N HIS A 118 16.09 -12.62 20.46
CA HIS A 118 14.76 -13.14 20.78
C HIS A 118 13.88 -12.03 21.36
N THR A 119 13.29 -11.19 20.50
CA THR A 119 12.26 -10.22 20.93
C THR A 119 10.90 -10.86 20.89
#